data_AF-A0A7V3VXK7-F1
#
_entry.id   AF-A0A7V3VXK7-F1
#
_cell.length_a   1.000
_cell.length_b   1.000
_cell.length_c   1.000
_cell.angle_alpha   90.00
_cell.angle_beta   90.00
_cell.angle_gamma   90.00
#
_symmetry.space_group_name_H-M   'P 1'
#
loop_
_entity.id
_entity.type
_entity.pdbx_description
1 polymer ?
#
loop_
_entity_poly.entity_id
_entity_poly.type
_entity_poly.pdbx_seq_one_letter_code
_entity_poly.pdbx_strand_id
1 'polypeptide(L)'
;MRNFLTSVLAGGLFFLLSGCDFFDNTGTVSGTVRYKGQPLTEGSVSFVNEKGQVATGTIDKSGRYVVSRVPVGPAKVTVQVVSSEGPPPMSFLGGPRTSPKDATGPKVPL
;
A
#
# COMPACT_ATOMS: atom_id res chain seq x y z
N MET A 1 23.59 15.68 -57.62
CA MET A 1 22.45 15.67 -56.67
C MET A 1 21.40 14.69 -57.15
N ARG A 2 21.35 13.44 -56.67
CA ARG A 2 20.08 12.65 -56.71
C ARG A 2 20.03 11.30 -55.99
N ASN A 3 21.05 10.85 -55.27
CA ASN A 3 21.08 9.43 -54.85
C ASN A 3 21.57 9.19 -53.41
N PHE A 4 21.96 10.21 -52.65
CA PHE A 4 22.38 10.07 -51.24
C PHE A 4 21.25 10.35 -50.23
N LEU A 5 20.12 10.90 -50.69
CA LEU A 5 19.00 11.27 -49.82
C LEU A 5 18.08 10.08 -49.47
N THR A 6 18.11 9.01 -50.26
CA THR A 6 17.23 7.83 -50.07
C THR A 6 17.82 6.81 -49.10
N SER A 7 19.14 6.77 -48.90
CA SER A 7 19.77 5.78 -48.02
C SER A 7 19.67 6.13 -46.53
N VAL A 8 19.53 7.43 -46.20
CA VAL A 8 19.33 7.88 -44.82
C VAL A 8 17.87 7.71 -44.38
N LEU A 9 16.92 7.77 -45.32
CA LEU A 9 15.49 7.58 -45.05
C LEU A 9 15.13 6.10 -44.76
N ALA A 10 15.86 5.15 -45.34
CA ALA A 10 15.64 3.72 -45.14
C ALA A 10 16.32 3.15 -43.88
N GLY A 11 17.39 3.79 -43.39
CA GLY A 11 18.11 3.36 -42.17
C GLY A 11 17.54 3.93 -40.86
N GLY A 12 16.92 5.11 -40.90
CA GLY A 12 16.35 5.76 -39.72
C GLY A 12 14.99 5.19 -39.28
N LEU A 13 14.24 4.55 -40.19
CA LEU A 13 12.90 4.04 -39.91
C LEU A 13 12.91 2.69 -39.16
N PHE A 14 14.04 1.99 -39.13
CA PHE A 14 14.15 0.67 -38.49
C PHE A 14 14.58 0.73 -37.01
N PHE A 15 15.06 1.87 -36.52
CA PHE A 15 15.53 2.03 -35.13
C PHE A 15 14.47 2.55 -34.16
N LEU A 16 13.28 2.93 -34.64
CA LEU A 16 12.20 3.50 -33.83
C LEU A 16 11.27 2.43 -33.21
N LEU A 17 11.47 1.16 -33.51
CA LEU A 17 10.61 0.05 -33.05
C LEU A 17 11.26 -0.84 -31.99
N SER A 18 12.52 -0.60 -31.64
CA SER A 18 13.20 -1.37 -30.58
C SER A 18 13.00 -0.72 -29.21
N GLY A 19 11.78 -0.87 -28.70
CA GLY A 19 11.52 -1.22 -27.30
C GLY A 19 11.83 -0.17 -26.22
N CYS A 20 10.84 0.66 -25.91
CA CYS A 20 10.68 1.24 -24.58
C CYS A 20 9.76 0.39 -23.67
N ASP A 21 9.53 -0.88 -24.02
CA ASP A 21 8.64 -1.79 -23.29
C ASP A 21 9.38 -2.73 -22.31
N PHE A 22 10.57 -2.33 -21.86
CA PHE A 22 11.38 -3.09 -20.88
C PHE A 22 11.33 -2.53 -19.46
N PHE A 23 10.55 -1.47 -19.22
CA PHE A 23 10.35 -0.97 -17.87
C PHE A 23 9.13 -1.65 -17.26
N ASP A 24 9.35 -2.40 -16.18
CA ASP A 24 8.28 -2.77 -15.25
C ASP A 24 7.42 -1.52 -15.04
N ASN A 25 6.13 -1.62 -15.40
CA ASN A 25 5.13 -0.54 -15.38
C ASN A 25 4.85 -0.12 -13.93
N THR A 26 5.87 0.43 -13.29
CA THR A 26 5.92 0.77 -11.89
C THR A 26 6.69 2.07 -11.73
N GLY A 27 6.24 2.91 -10.82
CA GLY A 27 6.85 4.20 -10.51
C GLY A 27 7.29 4.29 -9.06
N THR A 28 7.95 5.40 -8.75
CA THR A 28 8.27 5.81 -7.39
C THR A 28 7.39 6.99 -7.02
N VAL A 29 6.62 6.86 -5.94
CA VAL A 29 5.76 7.92 -5.42
C VAL A 29 6.37 8.45 -4.12
N SER A 30 6.48 9.76 -4.00
CA SER A 30 6.92 10.41 -2.77
C SER A 30 5.99 11.56 -2.41
N GLY A 31 5.88 11.85 -1.12
CA GLY A 31 5.00 12.90 -0.64
C GLY A 31 5.13 13.15 0.85
N THR A 32 4.19 13.94 1.39
CA THR A 32 4.12 14.22 2.82
C THR A 32 2.68 14.05 3.29
N VAL A 33 2.48 13.28 4.35
CA VAL A 33 1.19 13.07 4.99
C VAL A 33 1.06 14.03 6.18
N ARG A 34 -0.08 14.71 6.25
CA ARG A 34 -0.41 15.61 7.35
C ARG A 34 -1.79 15.26 7.91
N TYR A 35 -1.91 15.31 9.24
CA TYR A 35 -3.18 15.14 9.95
C TYR A 35 -3.40 16.36 10.85
N LYS A 36 -4.56 17.00 10.74
CA LYS A 36 -4.89 18.24 11.48
C LYS A 36 -3.83 19.35 11.35
N GLY A 37 -3.22 19.47 10.16
CA GLY A 37 -2.17 20.45 9.86
C GLY A 37 -0.76 20.07 10.33
N GLN A 38 -0.62 19.04 11.18
CA GLN A 38 0.66 18.54 11.66
C GLN A 38 1.17 17.39 10.78
N PRO A 39 2.50 17.26 10.56
CA PRO A 39 3.06 16.11 9.87
C PRO A 39 2.77 14.84 10.67
N LEU A 40 2.35 13.80 9.97
CA LEU A 40 2.11 12.50 10.60
C LEU A 40 3.45 11.82 10.87
N THR A 41 3.83 11.65 12.13
CA THR A 41 5.19 11.22 12.51
C THR A 41 5.41 9.71 12.43
N GLU A 42 4.35 8.94 12.20
CA GLU A 42 4.37 7.48 12.17
C GLU A 42 3.22 6.91 11.32
N GLY A 43 3.43 5.72 10.78
CA GLY A 43 2.45 5.00 9.97
C GLY A 43 3.00 4.52 8.64
N SER A 44 2.11 4.04 7.79
CA SER A 44 2.43 3.53 6.46
C SER A 44 1.41 3.98 5.43
N VAL A 45 1.87 4.18 4.20
CA VAL A 45 1.04 4.46 3.03
C VAL A 45 1.05 3.25 2.11
N SER A 46 -0.12 2.74 1.76
CA SER A 46 -0.31 1.62 0.84
C SER A 46 -1.04 2.09 -0.41
N PHE A 47 -0.55 1.66 -1.58
CA PHE A 47 -1.15 1.88 -2.88
C PHE A 47 -1.69 0.55 -3.41
N VAL A 48 -3.01 0.45 -3.56
CA VAL A 48 -3.70 -0.76 -4.03
C VAL A 48 -4.29 -0.49 -5.41
N ASN A 49 -3.83 -1.19 -6.44
CA ASN A 49 -4.42 -1.04 -7.77
C ASN A 49 -5.67 -1.92 -7.95
N GLU A 50 -6.37 -1.75 -9.06
CA GLU A 50 -7.58 -2.51 -9.39
C GLU A 50 -7.33 -4.02 -9.55
N LYS A 51 -6.07 -4.42 -9.79
CA LYS A 51 -5.62 -5.82 -9.89
C LYS A 51 -5.24 -6.42 -8.52
N GLY A 52 -5.36 -5.67 -7.43
CA GLY A 52 -5.01 -6.11 -6.07
C GLY A 52 -3.51 -6.11 -5.76
N GLN A 53 -2.67 -5.54 -6.61
CA GLN A 53 -1.25 -5.32 -6.30
C GLN A 53 -1.12 -4.20 -5.28
N VAL A 54 -0.27 -4.43 -4.27
CA VAL A 54 -0.06 -3.51 -3.15
C VAL A 54 1.40 -3.09 -3.10
N ALA A 55 1.63 -1.78 -3.06
CA ALA A 55 2.94 -1.20 -2.75
C ALA A 55 2.83 -0.35 -1.47
N THR A 56 3.64 -0.65 -0.47
CA THR A 56 3.58 0.01 0.85
C THR A 56 4.91 0.69 1.16
N GLY A 57 4.86 1.89 1.73
CA GLY A 57 6.03 2.56 2.31
C GLY A 57 5.74 3.17 3.67
N THR A 58 6.78 3.27 4.47
CA THR A 58 6.72 3.82 5.83
C THR A 58 6.79 5.34 5.80
N ILE A 59 6.07 5.98 6.71
CA ILE A 59 6.11 7.42 6.93
C ILE A 59 7.19 7.71 7.99
N ASP A 60 8.08 8.66 7.70
CA ASP A 60 9.11 9.09 8.64
C ASP A 60 8.59 10.11 9.67
N LYS A 61 9.45 10.49 10.63
CA LYS A 61 9.11 11.48 11.67
C LYS A 61 8.77 12.87 11.13
N SER A 62 9.12 13.18 9.89
CA SER A 62 8.79 14.43 9.21
C SER A 62 7.49 14.36 8.41
N GLY A 63 6.81 13.21 8.41
CA GLY A 63 5.62 12.95 7.61
C GLY A 63 5.92 12.60 6.16
N ARG A 64 7.18 12.47 5.77
CA ARG A 64 7.56 12.12 4.40
C ARG A 64 7.51 10.62 4.19
N TYR A 65 7.15 10.22 2.98
CA TYR A 65 7.17 8.83 2.56
C TYR A 65 7.73 8.72 1.14
N VAL A 66 8.31 7.56 0.86
CA VAL A 66 8.74 7.15 -0.49
C VAL A 66 8.30 5.70 -0.69
N VAL A 67 7.53 5.45 -1.74
CA VAL A 67 7.09 4.10 -2.13
C VAL A 67 7.62 3.81 -3.52
N SER A 68 8.47 2.80 -3.63
CA SER A 68 8.96 2.28 -4.91
C SER A 68 8.04 1.20 -5.46
N ARG A 69 8.12 0.95 -6.77
CA ARG A 69 7.38 -0.11 -7.47
C ARG A 69 5.86 0.02 -7.38
N VAL A 70 5.36 1.25 -7.31
CA VAL A 70 3.92 1.51 -7.35
C VAL A 70 3.42 1.23 -8.76
N PRO A 71 2.48 0.30 -8.99
CA PRO A 71 1.98 0.00 -10.33
C PRO A 71 1.37 1.24 -10.96
N VAL A 72 1.70 1.53 -12.23
CA VAL A 72 1.07 2.64 -12.95
C VAL A 72 -0.40 2.34 -13.27
N GLY A 73 -1.23 3.38 -13.18
CA GLY A 73 -2.68 3.30 -13.40
C GLY A 73 -3.48 3.70 -12.17
N PRO A 74 -4.82 3.51 -12.19
CA PRO A 74 -5.68 3.84 -11.08
C PRO A 74 -5.32 3.03 -9.82
N ALA A 75 -5.16 3.72 -8.70
CA ALA A 75 -4.85 3.11 -7.41
C ALA A 75 -5.62 3.78 -6.27
N LYS A 76 -6.04 2.98 -5.29
CA LYS A 76 -6.55 3.43 -4.00
C LYS A 76 -5.38 3.64 -3.06
N VAL A 77 -5.33 4.81 -2.43
CA VAL A 77 -4.30 5.14 -1.44
C VAL A 77 -4.88 4.98 -0.04
N THR A 78 -4.18 4.27 0.82
CA THR A 78 -4.57 4.05 2.22
C THR A 78 -3.45 4.47 3.14
N VAL A 79 -3.76 5.32 4.12
CA VAL A 79 -2.83 5.69 5.19
C VAL A 79 -3.27 4.96 6.44
N GLN A 80 -2.37 4.17 7.02
CA GLN A 80 -2.60 3.44 8.25
C GLN A 80 -1.64 3.92 9.33
N VAL A 81 -2.18 4.25 10.49
CA VAL A 81 -1.43 4.56 11.71
C VAL A 81 -1.74 3.45 12.70
N VAL A 82 -0.70 2.72 13.12
CA VAL A 82 -0.83 1.79 14.23
C VAL A 82 -0.48 2.59 15.47
N SER A 83 -1.49 3.15 16.13
CA SER A 83 -1.27 3.83 17.41
C SER A 83 -0.63 2.85 18.37
N SER A 84 0.57 3.19 18.88
CA SER A 84 1.20 2.38 19.93
C SER A 84 0.51 2.55 21.29
N GLU A 85 -0.39 3.54 21.41
CA GLU A 85 -1.46 3.48 22.39
C GLU A 85 -2.37 2.32 21.99
N GLY A 86 -2.13 1.16 22.61
CA GLY A 86 -3.06 0.04 22.54
C GLY A 86 -4.49 0.51 22.86
N PRO A 87 -5.52 -0.31 22.56
CA PRO A 87 -6.88 0.02 22.98
C PRO A 87 -6.84 0.46 24.45
N PRO A 88 -7.56 1.54 24.83
CA PRO A 88 -7.59 1.97 26.22
C PRO A 88 -7.84 0.71 27.06
N PRO A 89 -7.12 0.51 28.19
CA PRO A 89 -7.30 -0.68 28.98
C PRO A 89 -8.79 -0.84 29.18
N MET A 90 -9.36 -1.90 28.61
CA MET A 90 -10.76 -2.21 28.83
C MET A 90 -10.87 -2.40 30.33
N SER A 91 -11.39 -1.40 31.03
CA SER A 91 -11.73 -1.53 32.44
C SER A 91 -12.80 -2.60 32.49
N PHE A 92 -12.38 -3.83 32.75
CA PHE A 92 -13.24 -4.95 33.11
C PHE A 92 -13.84 -4.65 34.50
N LEU A 93 -14.65 -3.60 34.61
CA LEU A 93 -15.60 -3.42 35.72
C LEU A 93 -16.83 -4.32 35.50
N GLY A 94 -16.60 -5.53 35.00
CA GLY A 94 -17.49 -6.65 35.24
C GLY A 94 -16.90 -7.39 36.44
N GLY A 95 -17.63 -7.40 37.56
CA GLY A 95 -17.26 -8.13 38.77
C GLY A 95 -16.92 -9.60 38.49
N PRO A 96 -16.42 -10.34 39.50
CA PRO A 96 -15.94 -11.71 39.33
C PRO A 96 -16.96 -12.53 38.54
N ARG A 97 -16.59 -12.94 37.31
CA ARG A 97 -17.31 -14.02 36.63
C ARG A 97 -17.04 -15.27 37.45
N THR A 98 -17.94 -15.58 38.39
CA THR A 98 -18.04 -16.93 38.92
C THR A 98 -18.38 -17.83 37.74
N SER A 99 -17.37 -18.48 37.19
CA SER A 99 -17.55 -19.56 36.23
C SER A 99 -18.42 -20.62 36.93
N PRO A 100 -19.64 -20.93 36.45
CA PRO A 100 -20.39 -22.05 37.00
C PRO A 100 -19.68 -23.33 36.55
N LYS A 101 -18.76 -23.83 37.37
CA LYS A 101 -18.11 -25.13 37.18
C LYS A 101 -18.99 -26.32 37.61
N ASP A 102 -20.21 -26.07 38.07
CA ASP A 102 -21.11 -27.10 38.61
C ASP A 102 -22.44 -27.28 37.85
N ALA A 103 -22.47 -26.96 36.54
CA ALA A 103 -23.59 -27.42 35.69
C ALA A 103 -23.40 -28.91 35.35
N THR A 104 -23.59 -29.79 36.33
CA THR A 104 -23.92 -31.20 36.06
C THR A 104 -25.26 -31.19 35.32
N GLY A 105 -25.21 -31.35 34.00
CA GLY A 105 -26.41 -31.38 33.15
C GLY A 105 -27.38 -32.49 33.60
N PRO A 106 -28.70 -32.28 33.51
CA PRO A 106 -29.66 -33.34 33.78
C PRO A 106 -29.40 -34.53 32.86
N LYS A 107 -29.16 -35.72 33.43
CA LYS A 107 -29.16 -36.97 32.66
C LYS A 107 -30.56 -37.16 32.12
N VAL A 108 -30.72 -37.11 30.80
CA VAL A 108 -31.97 -37.46 30.12
C VAL A 108 -32.11 -38.99 30.21
N PRO A 109 -33.11 -39.55 30.90
CA PRO A 109 -33.34 -40.99 30.86
C PRO A 109 -33.82 -41.39 29.45
N LEU A 110 -33.30 -42.52 28.97
CA LEU A 110 -33.62 -43.14 27.68
C LEU A 110 -35.04 -43.74 27.70
#